data_AF-A0A259LJM8-F1
#
_entry.id   AF-A0A259LJM8-F1
#
_cell.length_a   1.000
_cell.length_b   1.000
_cell.length_c   1.000
_cell.angle_alpha   90.00
_cell.angle_beta   90.00
_cell.angle_gamma   90.00
#
_symmetry.space_group_name_H-M   'P 1'
#
loop_
_entity.id
_entity.type
_entity.pdbx_description
1 polymer ?
#
loop_
_entity_poly.entity_id
_entity_poly.type
_entity_poly.pdbx_seq_one_letter_code
_entity_poly.pdbx_strand_id
1 'polypeptide(L)'
;MAKAAEQPRERFTNFTPYEVKKGEEYMSADMLQHFKNLLLQWKQELMEEVDRTMHHMQEDAANYADPSDRATQEEEFSLELRTRDRERKLIKKIDQTIDRIDKDDYGFCDQCGVEI
;
A
#
# COMPACT_ATOMS: atom_id res chain seq x y z
N MET A 1 -25.13 21.65 -4.11
CA MET A 1 -24.70 20.27 -3.83
C MET A 1 -23.29 20.13 -4.38
N ALA A 2 -22.30 20.24 -3.50
CA ALA A 2 -20.90 20.14 -3.89
C ALA A 2 -20.58 18.65 -4.12
N LYS A 3 -20.11 18.32 -5.32
CA LYS A 3 -19.62 16.98 -5.65
C LYS A 3 -18.44 16.68 -4.70
N ALA A 4 -18.58 15.64 -3.87
CA ALA A 4 -17.42 15.01 -3.25
C ALA A 4 -16.51 14.53 -4.40
N ALA A 5 -15.30 15.07 -4.46
CA ALA A 5 -14.34 14.69 -5.47
C ALA A 5 -13.82 13.28 -5.13
N GLU A 6 -14.25 12.27 -5.89
CA GLU A 6 -13.56 10.97 -5.92
C GLU A 6 -12.12 11.22 -6.35
N GLN A 7 -11.20 11.25 -5.39
CA GLN A 7 -9.78 11.26 -5.71
C GLN A 7 -9.43 9.88 -6.30
N PRO A 8 -8.83 9.82 -7.50
CA PRO A 8 -8.36 8.54 -8.03
C PRO A 8 -7.28 8.04 -7.07
N ARG A 9 -7.47 6.84 -6.50
CA ARG A 9 -6.44 6.17 -5.71
C ARG A 9 -5.18 6.04 -6.56
N GLU A 10 -4.20 6.89 -6.30
CA GLU A 10 -2.94 6.88 -7.02
C GLU A 10 -2.32 5.50 -6.83
N ARG A 11 -2.18 4.77 -7.94
CA ARG A 11 -1.42 3.52 -7.94
C ARG A 11 0.00 3.88 -7.52
N PHE A 12 0.65 3.01 -6.75
CA PHE A 12 2.08 3.13 -6.46
C PHE A 12 2.88 2.94 -7.75
N THR A 13 2.92 3.99 -8.57
CA THR A 13 3.55 4.02 -9.90
C THR A 13 4.58 5.14 -10.01
N ASN A 14 4.63 6.04 -9.04
CA ASN A 14 5.61 7.10 -8.96
C ASN A 14 6.82 6.63 -8.15
N PHE A 15 7.63 5.76 -8.75
CA PHE A 15 8.94 5.41 -8.22
C PHE A 15 10.02 5.65 -9.26
N THR A 16 11.22 5.96 -8.79
CA THR A 16 12.41 6.03 -9.65
C THR A 16 13.05 4.64 -9.68
N PRO A 17 13.17 3.99 -10.85
CA PRO A 17 13.84 2.70 -10.95
C PRO A 17 15.32 2.77 -10.54
N TYR A 18 15.87 1.67 -10.01
CA TYR A 18 17.30 1.54 -9.76
C TYR A 18 18.09 1.45 -11.07
N GLU A 19 19.19 2.19 -11.17
CA GLU A 19 20.12 2.13 -12.31
C GLU A 19 21.29 1.21 -11.99
N VAL A 20 21.32 0.04 -12.63
CA VAL A 20 22.38 -0.97 -12.43
C VAL A 20 23.71 -0.49 -13.02
N LYS A 21 24.78 -0.56 -12.23
CA LYS A 21 26.13 -0.22 -12.66
C LYS A 21 26.76 -1.39 -13.43
N LYS A 22 27.67 -1.08 -14.36
CA LYS A 22 28.36 -2.12 -15.15
C LYS A 22 29.20 -3.03 -14.24
N GLY A 23 28.90 -4.33 -14.25
CA GLY A 23 29.61 -5.33 -13.45
C GLY A 23 29.15 -5.40 -11.99
N GLU A 24 28.03 -4.78 -11.65
CA GLU A 24 27.40 -4.91 -10.34
C GLU A 24 26.78 -6.29 -10.17
N GLU A 25 26.96 -6.88 -9.00
CA GLU A 25 26.33 -8.16 -8.64
C GLU A 25 24.83 -7.95 -8.39
N TYR A 26 24.01 -8.95 -8.77
CA TYR A 26 22.58 -8.92 -8.51
C TYR A 26 22.31 -8.84 -7.01
N MET A 27 21.37 -7.99 -6.60
CA MET A 27 21.07 -7.69 -5.19
C MET A 27 22.29 -7.19 -4.39
N SER A 28 23.08 -6.30 -4.99
CA SER A 28 24.11 -5.54 -4.29
C SER A 28 23.55 -4.77 -3.08
N ALA A 29 24.41 -4.38 -2.15
CA ALA A 29 24.01 -3.56 -1.00
C ALA A 29 23.32 -2.25 -1.41
N ASP A 30 23.78 -1.59 -2.47
CA ASP A 30 23.18 -0.36 -3.02
C ASP A 30 21.76 -0.63 -3.55
N MET A 31 21.59 -1.75 -4.27
CA MET A 31 20.32 -2.18 -4.86
C MET A 31 19.29 -2.59 -3.78
N LEU A 32 19.72 -3.38 -2.79
CA LEU A 32 18.87 -3.78 -1.66
C LEU A 32 18.43 -2.57 -0.83
N GLN A 33 19.33 -1.62 -0.58
CA GLN A 33 19.00 -0.38 0.12
C GLN A 33 17.97 0.46 -0.66
N HIS A 34 18.09 0.51 -1.99
CA HIS A 34 17.10 1.19 -2.83
C HIS A 34 15.71 0.56 -2.70
N PHE A 35 15.58 -0.77 -2.84
CA PHE A 35 14.29 -1.45 -2.68
C PHE A 35 13.73 -1.33 -1.28
N LYS A 36 14.58 -1.41 -0.24
CA LYS A 36 14.15 -1.20 1.14
C LYS A 36 13.54 0.19 1.35
N ASN A 37 14.20 1.24 0.82
CA ASN A 37 13.67 2.60 0.91
C ASN A 37 12.33 2.74 0.18
N LEU A 38 12.20 2.13 -1.01
CA LEU A 38 10.96 2.14 -1.77
C LEU A 38 9.80 1.46 -1.00
N LEU A 39 10.08 0.30 -0.41
CA LEU A 39 9.10 -0.44 0.40
C LEU A 39 8.69 0.34 1.66
N LEU A 40 9.65 0.99 2.33
CA LEU A 40 9.37 1.83 3.50
C LEU A 40 8.49 3.03 3.15
N GLN A 41 8.79 3.71 2.04
CA GLN A 41 7.95 4.79 1.55
C GLN A 41 6.54 4.30 1.23
N TRP A 42 6.41 3.19 0.50
CA TRP A 42 5.10 2.63 0.17
C TRP A 42 4.30 2.26 1.41
N LYS A 43 4.95 1.65 2.40
CA LYS A 43 4.33 1.32 3.69
C LYS A 43 3.78 2.58 4.36
N GLN A 44 4.56 3.66 4.40
CA GLN A 44 4.14 4.93 4.99
C GLN A 44 2.90 5.49 4.30
N GLU A 45 2.88 5.51 2.96
CA GLU A 45 1.73 5.98 2.17
C GLU A 45 0.47 5.15 2.46
N LEU A 46 0.60 3.82 2.56
CA LEU A 46 -0.51 2.94 2.91
C LEU A 46 -1.02 3.16 4.34
N MET A 47 -0.12 3.42 5.29
CA MET A 47 -0.51 3.73 6.67
C MET A 47 -1.30 5.03 6.75
N GLU A 48 -0.85 6.06 6.04
CA GLU A 48 -1.56 7.35 5.96
C GLU A 48 -2.93 7.21 5.30
N GLU A 49 -3.08 6.38 4.27
CA GLU A 49 -4.38 6.13 3.63
C GLU A 49 -5.35 5.37 4.54
N VAL A 50 -4.84 4.38 5.28
CA VAL A 50 -5.63 3.66 6.29
C VAL A 50 -6.13 4.63 7.36
N ASP A 51 -5.27 5.53 7.83
CA ASP A 51 -5.63 6.54 8.83
C ASP A 51 -6.66 7.53 8.27
N ARG A 52 -6.46 8.07 7.06
CA ARG A 52 -7.41 8.97 6.39
C ARG A 52 -8.80 8.35 6.26
N THR A 53 -8.86 7.12 5.74
CA THR A 53 -10.14 6.40 5.56
C THR A 53 -10.82 6.15 6.91
N MET A 54 -10.05 5.82 7.96
CA MET A 54 -10.60 5.60 9.29
C MET A 54 -11.24 6.86 9.89
N HIS A 55 -10.63 8.03 9.70
CA HIS A 55 -11.21 9.30 10.13
C HIS A 55 -12.49 9.62 9.34
N HIS A 56 -12.47 9.44 8.00
CA HIS A 56 -13.65 9.64 7.15
C HIS A 56 -14.85 8.82 7.62
N MET A 57 -14.63 7.52 7.87
CA MET A 57 -15.66 6.62 8.40
C MET A 57 -16.24 7.07 9.75
N GLN A 58 -15.44 7.69 10.62
CA GLN A 58 -15.89 8.16 11.93
C GLN A 58 -16.75 9.42 11.83
N GLU A 59 -16.38 10.34 10.93
CA GLU A 59 -17.13 11.58 10.70
C GLU A 59 -18.50 11.30 10.07
N ASP A 60 -18.55 10.40 9.09
CA ASP A 60 -19.76 10.08 8.36
C ASP A 60 -20.78 9.28 9.18
N ALA A 61 -20.33 8.44 10.11
CA ALA A 61 -21.20 7.62 10.96
C ALA A 61 -22.14 8.42 11.86
N ALA A 62 -21.94 9.73 12.00
CA ALA A 62 -22.75 10.61 12.85
C ALA A 62 -23.98 11.23 12.14
N ASN A 63 -24.14 11.07 10.83
CA ASN A 63 -25.11 11.83 10.04
C ASN A 63 -26.07 10.94 9.23
N TYR A 64 -27.32 10.81 9.70
CA TYR A 64 -28.41 10.18 8.93
C TYR A 64 -29.53 11.18 8.67
N ALA A 65 -29.81 11.48 7.40
CA ALA A 65 -30.92 12.35 7.01
C ALA A 65 -32.20 11.55 6.73
N ASP A 66 -32.12 10.39 6.06
CA ASP A 66 -33.25 9.48 5.85
C ASP A 66 -32.84 7.97 5.71
N PRO A 67 -33.80 7.02 5.65
CA PRO A 67 -33.49 5.59 5.51
C PRO A 67 -32.81 5.16 4.20
N SER A 68 -33.01 5.91 3.10
CA SER A 68 -32.35 5.65 1.81
C SER A 68 -30.90 6.12 1.85
N ASP A 69 -30.65 7.26 2.48
CA ASP A 69 -29.29 7.77 2.74
C ASP A 69 -28.49 6.79 3.60
N ARG A 70 -29.13 6.21 4.62
CA ARG A 70 -28.51 5.16 5.45
C ARG A 70 -28.08 3.95 4.62
N ALA A 71 -28.92 3.48 3.69
CA ALA A 71 -28.60 2.31 2.88
C ALA A 71 -27.38 2.57 1.96
N THR A 72 -27.31 3.76 1.37
CA THR A 72 -26.17 4.17 0.53
C THR A 72 -24.87 4.23 1.35
N GLN A 73 -24.91 4.85 2.52
CA GLN A 73 -23.74 4.96 3.40
C GLN A 73 -23.23 3.59 3.89
N GLU A 74 -24.13 2.66 4.23
CA GLU A 74 -23.76 1.31 4.63
C GLU A 74 -23.02 0.55 3.51
N GLU A 75 -23.42 0.76 2.25
CA GLU A 75 -22.72 0.21 1.08
C GLU A 75 -21.32 0.80 0.93
N GLU A 76 -21.19 2.12 1.02
CA GLU A 76 -19.91 2.84 0.95
C GLU A 76 -18.94 2.36 2.05
N PHE A 77 -19.39 2.28 3.31
CA PHE A 77 -18.59 1.74 4.40
C PHE A 77 -18.16 0.28 4.17
N SER A 78 -19.01 -0.55 3.60
CA SER A 78 -18.66 -1.93 3.26
C SER A 78 -17.51 -1.99 2.24
N LEU A 79 -17.50 -1.09 1.25
CA LEU A 79 -16.43 -0.99 0.25
C LEU A 79 -15.12 -0.45 0.86
N GLU A 80 -15.20 0.56 1.71
CA GLU A 80 -14.04 1.14 2.41
C GLU A 80 -13.40 0.11 3.35
N LEU A 81 -14.19 -0.58 4.18
CA LEU A 81 -13.70 -1.64 5.07
C LEU A 81 -12.94 -2.73 4.31
N ARG A 82 -13.47 -3.17 3.17
CA ARG A 82 -12.81 -4.16 2.30
C ARG A 82 -11.51 -3.65 1.73
N THR A 83 -11.43 -2.37 1.38
CA THR A 83 -10.18 -1.76 0.91
C THR A 83 -9.15 -1.73 2.02
N ARG A 84 -9.50 -1.17 3.18
CA ARG A 84 -8.61 -1.07 4.34
C ARG A 84 -8.04 -2.43 4.75
N ASP A 85 -8.86 -3.48 4.68
CA ASP A 85 -8.40 -4.84 4.94
C ASP A 85 -7.34 -5.35 3.94
N ARG A 86 -7.44 -4.94 2.68
CA ARG A 86 -6.43 -5.25 1.65
C ARG A 86 -5.15 -4.48 1.90
N GLU A 87 -5.24 -3.18 2.23
CA GLU A 87 -4.10 -2.32 2.54
C GLU A 87 -3.35 -2.82 3.78
N ARG A 88 -4.06 -3.17 4.86
CA ARG A 88 -3.47 -3.80 6.05
C ARG A 88 -2.73 -5.10 5.73
N LYS A 89 -3.30 -5.95 4.86
CA LYS A 89 -2.65 -7.19 4.40
C LYS A 89 -1.42 -6.89 3.55
N LEU A 90 -1.46 -5.83 2.74
CA LEU A 90 -0.34 -5.39 1.91
C LEU A 90 0.79 -4.83 2.76
N ILE A 91 0.50 -4.00 3.77
CA ILE A 91 1.48 -3.52 4.76
C ILE A 91 2.20 -4.71 5.41
N LYS A 92 1.45 -5.73 5.85
CA LYS A 92 2.07 -6.95 6.42
C LYS A 92 2.98 -7.67 5.43
N LYS A 93 2.63 -7.72 4.14
CA LYS A 93 3.51 -8.30 3.11
C LYS A 93 4.76 -7.46 2.89
N ILE A 94 4.64 -6.13 2.89
CA ILE A 94 5.78 -5.22 2.79
C ILE A 94 6.75 -5.44 3.95
N ASP A 95 6.24 -5.56 5.19
CA ASP A 95 7.06 -5.87 6.36
C ASP A 95 7.80 -7.21 6.19
N GLN A 96 7.12 -8.25 5.72
CA GLN A 96 7.74 -9.54 5.42
C GLN A 96 8.81 -9.45 4.34
N THR A 97 8.60 -8.62 3.32
CA THR A 97 9.58 -8.39 2.26
C THR A 97 10.81 -7.63 2.77
N ILE A 98 10.62 -6.64 3.65
CA ILE A 98 11.73 -5.93 4.30
C ILE A 98 12.55 -6.90 5.16
N ASP A 99 11.89 -7.77 5.93
CA ASP A 99 12.57 -8.81 6.72
C ASP A 99 13.36 -9.78 5.84
N ARG A 100 12.91 -10.04 4.60
CA ARG A 100 13.64 -10.87 3.62
C ARG A 100 14.88 -10.16 3.09
N ILE A 101 14.78 -8.86 2.82
CA ILE A 101 15.94 -8.03 2.45
C ILE A 101 16.98 -8.06 3.57
N ASP A 102 16.56 -7.92 4.83
CA ASP A 102 17.47 -7.91 5.99
C ASP A 102 18.13 -9.28 6.28
N LYS A 103 17.64 -10.35 5.64
CA LYS A 103 18.19 -11.71 5.71
C LYS A 103 18.96 -12.11 4.45
N ASP A 104 19.18 -11.18 3.52
CA ASP A 104 19.79 -11.45 2.21
C ASP A 104 19.03 -12.54 1.40
N ASP A 105 17.70 -12.64 1.58
CA ASP A 105 16.81 -13.62 0.95
C ASP A 105 15.73 -12.92 0.10
N TYR A 106 16.14 -11.90 -0.65
CA TYR A 106 15.29 -11.10 -1.55
C TYR A 106 15.86 -11.09 -2.97
N GLY A 107 14.99 -11.01 -3.98
CA GLY A 107 15.37 -11.01 -5.40
C GLY A 107 15.39 -12.39 -6.06
N PHE A 108 15.15 -13.49 -5.33
CA PHE A 108 15.15 -14.84 -5.91
C PHE A 108 13.79 -15.51 -5.81
N CYS A 109 13.43 -16.29 -6.84
CA CYS A 109 12.18 -17.01 -6.87
C CYS A 109 12.16 -18.14 -5.84
N ASP A 110 11.16 -18.13 -4.94
CA ASP A 110 11.01 -19.13 -3.86
C ASP A 110 10.88 -20.58 -4.36
N GLN A 111 10.51 -20.80 -5.63
CA GLN A 111 10.32 -22.13 -6.20
C GLN A 111 11.55 -22.69 -6.91
N CYS A 112 12.30 -21.86 -7.63
CA CYS A 112 13.39 -22.32 -8.48
C CYS A 112 14.75 -21.66 -8.18
N GLY A 113 14.80 -20.66 -7.31
CA GLY A 113 16.02 -19.95 -6.93
C GLY A 113 16.61 -19.05 -8.02
N VAL A 114 15.89 -18.85 -9.13
CA VAL A 114 16.32 -17.96 -10.22
C VAL A 114 16.07 -16.51 -9.83
N GLU A 115 16.95 -15.60 -10.26
CA GLU A 115 16.80 -14.15 -10.14
C GLU A 115 15.44 -13.69 -10.71
N ILE A 116 14.74 -12.83 -9.96
CA ILE A 116 13.43 -12.24 -10.33
C ILE A 116 13.62 -11.01 -11.20
#